data_AF-A0A378BPU7-F1
#
_entry.id   AF-A0A378BPU7-F1
#
_cell.length_a   1.000
_cell.length_b   1.000
_cell.length_c   1.000
_cell.angle_alpha   90.00
_cell.angle_beta   90.00
_cell.angle_gamma   90.00
#
_symmetry.space_group_name_H-M   'P 1'
#
loop_
_entity.id
_entity.type
_entity.pdbx_description
1 polymer ?
#
loop_
_entity_poly.entity_id
_entity_poly.type
_entity_poly.pdbx_seq_one_letter_code
_entity_poly.pdbx_strand_id
1 'polypeptide(L)'
;MGVQNGTTHQKFITDKHPEITTVPYDSYQNAKLDLQNGRIDAVFGDTAVVTEWLKSNPKLAAVGDKVTDKAYFGTGLGIAVRQGNTDLQQKFNAALEKVKKDGTYQTIYNKWFQK
;
A
#
# COMPACT_ATOMS: atom_id res chain seq x y z
N MET A 1 -15.10 -5.66 -4.80
CA MET A 1 -13.85 -4.86 -4.71
C MET A 1 -12.73 -5.71 -4.14
N GLY A 2 -11.65 -5.93 -4.90
CA GLY A 2 -10.48 -6.67 -4.45
C GLY A 2 -9.62 -5.86 -3.49
N VAL A 3 -9.17 -6.48 -2.41
CA VAL A 3 -8.24 -5.91 -1.41
C VAL A 3 -7.23 -6.96 -0.99
N GLN A 4 -6.05 -6.54 -0.53
CA GLN A 4 -5.12 -7.48 0.08
C GLN A 4 -5.51 -7.74 1.54
N ASN A 5 -5.51 -9.02 1.94
CA ASN A 5 -5.87 -9.46 3.27
C ASN A 5 -4.90 -8.91 4.33
N GLY A 6 -5.43 -8.53 5.49
CA GLY A 6 -4.68 -7.95 6.62
C GLY A 6 -4.24 -6.49 6.43
N THR A 7 -4.68 -5.81 5.38
CA THR A 7 -4.28 -4.41 5.11
C THR A 7 -5.22 -3.38 5.72
N THR A 8 -4.70 -2.15 5.89
CA THR A 8 -5.52 -0.96 6.22
C THR A 8 -6.65 -0.73 5.23
N HIS A 9 -6.43 -1.04 3.94
CA HIS A 9 -7.42 -0.94 2.88
C HIS A 9 -8.61 -1.86 3.11
N GLN A 10 -8.35 -3.13 3.45
CA GLN A 10 -9.41 -4.09 3.79
C GLN A 10 -10.21 -3.61 5.00
N LYS A 11 -9.53 -3.15 6.06
CA LYS A 11 -10.21 -2.65 7.26
C LYS A 11 -11.07 -1.42 6.95
N PHE A 12 -10.54 -0.45 6.22
CA PHE A 12 -11.26 0.77 5.85
C PHE A 12 -12.54 0.45 5.07
N ILE A 13 -12.42 -0.31 3.98
CA ILE A 13 -13.56 -0.56 3.10
C ILE A 13 -14.64 -1.38 3.82
N THR A 14 -14.25 -2.32 4.68
CA THR A 14 -15.20 -3.13 5.45
C THR A 14 -15.94 -2.29 6.51
N ASP A 15 -15.23 -1.39 7.20
CA ASP A 15 -15.84 -0.56 8.25
C ASP A 15 -16.70 0.59 7.68
N LYS A 16 -16.27 1.20 6.57
CA LYS A 16 -16.87 2.43 6.03
C LYS A 16 -17.84 2.20 4.88
N HIS A 17 -17.67 1.09 4.16
CA HIS A 17 -18.46 0.74 3.00
C HIS A 17 -18.96 -0.72 3.07
N PRO A 18 -19.73 -1.08 4.11
CA PRO A 18 -20.24 -2.44 4.28
C PRO A 18 -21.18 -2.88 3.13
N GLU A 19 -21.71 -1.93 2.36
CA GLU A 19 -22.49 -2.18 1.14
C GLU A 19 -21.65 -2.76 -0.01
N ILE A 20 -20.32 -2.58 0.02
CA ILE A 20 -19.42 -3.07 -1.02
C ILE A 20 -18.98 -4.49 -0.65
N THR A 21 -19.26 -5.45 -1.54
CA THR A 21 -18.71 -6.81 -1.39
C THR A 21 -17.19 -6.78 -1.58
N THR A 22 -16.46 -7.10 -0.52
CA THR A 22 -15.00 -7.16 -0.51
C THR A 22 -14.53 -8.57 -0.86
N VAL A 23 -13.48 -8.66 -1.67
CA VAL A 23 -12.84 -9.93 -2.01
C VAL A 23 -11.39 -9.87 -1.53
N PRO A 24 -11.04 -10.56 -0.44
CA PRO A 24 -9.69 -10.55 0.08
C PRO A 24 -8.78 -11.47 -0.75
N TYR A 25 -7.56 -11.02 -1.01
CA TYR A 25 -6.51 -11.76 -1.69
C TYR A 25 -5.24 -11.78 -0.85
N ASP A 26 -4.46 -12.85 -0.93
CA ASP A 26 -3.14 -12.92 -0.28
C ASP A 26 -2.13 -11.97 -0.92
N SER A 27 -2.31 -11.64 -2.22
CA SER A 27 -1.45 -10.75 -2.97
C SER A 27 -2.25 -9.84 -3.90
N TYR A 28 -1.73 -8.64 -4.14
CA TYR A 28 -2.29 -7.73 -5.13
C TYR A 28 -2.17 -8.27 -6.57
N GLN A 29 -1.19 -9.15 -6.85
CA GLN A 29 -1.04 -9.81 -8.15
C GLN A 29 -2.23 -10.71 -8.45
N ASN A 30 -2.72 -11.47 -7.46
CA ASN A 30 -3.91 -12.30 -7.62
C ASN A 30 -5.17 -11.44 -7.85
N ALA A 31 -5.29 -10.32 -7.10
CA ALA A 31 -6.37 -9.36 -7.31
C ALA A 31 -6.32 -8.75 -8.73
N LYS A 32 -5.13 -8.42 -9.24
CA LYS A 32 -4.95 -7.90 -10.61
C LYS A 32 -5.39 -8.90 -11.67
N LEU A 33 -5.07 -10.19 -11.52
CA LEU A 33 -5.50 -11.23 -12.46
C LEU A 33 -7.02 -11.37 -12.50
N ASP A 34 -7.67 -11.38 -11.34
CA ASP A 34 -9.13 -11.45 -11.26
C ASP A 34 -9.81 -10.20 -11.82
N LEU A 35 -9.22 -9.02 -11.63
CA LEU A 35 -9.66 -7.78 -12.27
C LEU A 35 -9.58 -7.87 -13.80
N GLN A 36 -8.47 -8.39 -14.33
CA GLN A 36 -8.28 -8.57 -15.78
C GLN A 36 -9.26 -9.59 -16.39
N ASN A 37 -9.62 -10.61 -15.61
CA ASN A 37 -10.59 -11.63 -16.01
C ASN A 37 -12.05 -11.24 -15.74
N GLY A 38 -12.31 -10.03 -15.24
CA GLY A 38 -13.66 -9.53 -14.97
C GLY A 38 -14.37 -10.19 -13.79
N ARG A 39 -13.62 -10.83 -12.88
CA ARG A 39 -14.17 -11.47 -11.66
C ARG A 39 -14.41 -10.47 -10.54
N ILE A 40 -13.75 -9.32 -10.60
CA ILE A 40 -13.97 -8.16 -9.72
C ILE A 40 -13.95 -6.89 -10.57
N ASP A 41 -14.66 -5.86 -10.12
CA ASP A 41 -14.77 -4.60 -10.87
C ASP A 41 -13.65 -3.60 -10.59
N ALA A 42 -13.03 -3.70 -9.40
CA ALA A 42 -12.01 -2.76 -8.94
C ALA A 42 -11.10 -3.38 -7.88
N VAL A 43 -9.88 -2.83 -7.76
CA VAL A 43 -8.94 -3.10 -6.67
C VAL A 43 -8.71 -1.83 -5.86
N PHE A 44 -8.76 -1.94 -4.54
CA PHE A 44 -8.46 -0.84 -3.61
C PHE A 44 -7.16 -1.12 -2.86
N GLY A 45 -6.20 -0.19 -2.97
CA GLY A 45 -4.84 -0.38 -2.48
C GLY A 45 -3.98 0.88 -2.56
N ASP A 46 -2.72 0.77 -2.11
CA ASP A 46 -1.78 1.88 -2.05
C ASP A 46 -1.56 2.53 -3.43
N THR A 47 -1.70 3.85 -3.49
CA THR A 47 -1.62 4.61 -4.76
C THR A 47 -0.34 4.30 -5.55
N ALA A 48 0.82 4.22 -4.89
CA ALA A 48 2.09 3.94 -5.57
C ALA A 48 2.12 2.54 -6.21
N VAL A 49 1.46 1.55 -5.58
CA VAL A 49 1.41 0.18 -6.09
C VAL A 49 0.43 0.07 -7.25
N VAL A 50 -0.80 0.56 -7.06
CA VAL A 50 -1.86 0.39 -8.08
C VAL A 50 -1.64 1.28 -9.31
N THR A 51 -1.01 2.45 -9.16
CA THR A 51 -0.70 3.33 -10.32
C THR A 51 0.40 2.76 -11.21
N GLU A 52 1.28 1.91 -10.69
CA GLU A 52 2.26 1.21 -11.52
C GLU A 52 1.59 0.31 -12.55
N TRP A 53 0.44 -0.29 -12.20
CA TRP A 53 -0.30 -1.13 -13.13
C TRP A 53 -0.87 -0.36 -14.30
N LEU A 54 -1.28 0.90 -14.07
CA LEU A 54 -1.83 1.78 -15.10
C LEU A 54 -0.81 2.07 -16.20
N LYS A 55 0.48 2.14 -15.86
CA LYS A 55 1.56 2.33 -16.86
C LYS A 55 1.64 1.16 -17.85
N SER A 56 1.33 -0.05 -17.39
CA SER A 56 1.43 -1.30 -18.16
C SER A 56 0.12 -1.76 -18.80
N ASN A 57 -1.02 -1.12 -18.48
CA ASN A 57 -2.33 -1.59 -18.91
C ASN A 57 -3.28 -0.43 -19.21
N PRO A 58 -3.49 -0.07 -20.49
CA PRO A 58 -4.31 1.07 -20.88
C PRO A 58 -5.82 0.86 -20.64
N LYS A 59 -6.25 -0.37 -20.30
CA LYS A 59 -7.64 -0.67 -19.96
C LYS A 59 -7.99 -0.38 -18.50
N LEU A 60 -7.01 -0.04 -17.68
CA LEU A 60 -7.21 0.32 -16.29
C LEU A 60 -7.14 1.83 -16.11
N ALA A 61 -7.93 2.35 -15.18
CA ALA A 61 -7.88 3.74 -14.76
C ALA A 61 -8.00 3.84 -13.23
N ALA A 62 -7.52 4.94 -12.67
CA ALA A 62 -7.86 5.31 -11.31
C ALA A 62 -9.32 5.77 -11.28
N VAL A 63 -10.07 5.36 -10.25
CA VAL A 63 -11.49 5.69 -10.08
C VAL A 63 -11.69 6.37 -8.74
N GLY A 64 -12.41 7.50 -8.75
CA GLY A 64 -12.76 8.25 -7.55
C GLY A 64 -11.62 9.07 -6.96
N ASP A 65 -11.93 9.76 -5.86
CA ASP A 65 -10.96 10.53 -5.09
C ASP A 65 -10.09 9.62 -4.20
N LYS A 66 -8.92 10.14 -3.84
CA LYS A 66 -8.04 9.43 -2.89
C LYS A 66 -8.70 9.35 -1.52
N VAL A 67 -8.79 8.14 -0.99
CA VAL A 67 -9.17 7.91 0.39
C VAL A 67 -8.02 8.33 1.31
N THR A 68 -8.31 9.23 2.25
CA THR A 68 -7.32 9.85 3.15
C THR A 68 -7.79 9.93 4.60
N ASP A 69 -8.78 9.11 4.98
CA ASP A 69 -9.30 9.06 6.35
C ASP A 69 -8.16 8.81 7.35
N LYS A 70 -7.90 9.79 8.21
CA LYS A 70 -6.79 9.78 9.17
C LYS A 70 -6.91 8.70 10.25
N ALA A 71 -8.10 8.12 10.44
CA ALA A 71 -8.28 6.99 11.34
C ALA A 71 -7.69 5.69 10.78
N TYR A 72 -7.43 5.63 9.46
CA TYR A 72 -6.93 4.42 8.78
C TYR A 72 -5.60 4.66 8.05
N PHE A 73 -5.35 5.90 7.60
CA PHE A 73 -4.21 6.25 6.75
C PHE A 73 -3.42 7.43 7.32
N GLY A 74 -2.19 7.62 6.85
CA GLY A 74 -1.36 8.77 7.20
C GLY A 74 -0.40 8.57 8.38
N THR A 75 -0.30 7.36 8.93
CA THR A 75 0.67 7.01 9.99
C THR A 75 2.10 6.82 9.48
N GLY A 76 2.29 6.85 8.16
CA GLY A 76 3.58 6.52 7.52
C GLY A 76 3.85 5.02 7.48
N LEU A 77 5.04 4.66 6.96
CA LEU A 77 5.54 3.30 6.88
C LEU A 77 6.64 3.08 7.91
N GLY A 78 6.65 1.90 8.55
CA GLY A 78 7.62 1.53 9.57
C GLY A 78 8.17 0.12 9.38
N ILE A 79 9.35 -0.14 9.93
CA ILE A 79 9.93 -1.47 10.03
C ILE A 79 9.43 -2.10 11.32
N ALA A 80 8.66 -3.18 11.21
CA ALA A 80 8.18 -3.93 12.37
C ALA A 80 9.28 -4.86 12.92
N VAL A 81 9.39 -4.91 14.26
CA VAL A 81 10.20 -5.90 14.97
C VAL A 81 9.33 -6.65 15.99
N ARG A 82 9.80 -7.80 16.46
CA ARG A 82 9.11 -8.54 17.53
C ARG A 82 8.95 -7.64 18.77
N GLN A 83 7.77 -7.67 19.39
CA GLN A 83 7.51 -6.95 20.64
C GLN A 83 8.58 -7.28 21.69
N GLY A 84 9.10 -6.24 22.35
CA GLY A 84 10.16 -6.35 23.35
C GLY A 84 11.60 -6.39 22.79
N ASN A 85 11.79 -6.54 21.47
CA ASN A 85 13.12 -6.53 20.86
C ASN A 85 13.61 -5.09 20.62
N THR A 86 13.91 -4.38 21.71
CA THR A 86 14.33 -2.98 21.69
C THR A 86 15.71 -2.78 21.07
N ASP A 87 16.64 -3.73 21.24
CA ASP A 87 17.98 -3.65 20.64
C ASP A 87 17.92 -3.61 19.10
N LEU A 88 17.14 -4.51 18.48
CA LEU A 88 16.97 -4.51 17.02
C LEU A 88 16.24 -3.25 16.54
N GLN A 89 15.22 -2.81 17.28
CA GLN A 89 14.50 -1.57 16.98
C GLN A 89 15.45 -0.36 16.94
N GLN A 90 16.30 -0.23 17.95
CA GLN A 90 17.25 0.88 18.05
C GLN A 90 18.28 0.84 16.92
N LYS A 91 18.78 -0.35 16.56
CA LYS A 91 19.69 -0.52 15.42
C LYS A 91 19.05 -0.08 14.10
N PHE A 92 17.79 -0.45 13.85
CA PHE A 92 17.07 0.01 12.66
C PHE A 92 16.85 1.53 12.66
N ASN A 93 16.44 2.10 13.80
CA ASN A 93 16.25 3.54 13.92
C ASN A 93 17.54 4.32 13.65
N ALA A 94 18.66 3.90 14.25
CA ALA A 94 19.96 4.53 14.02
C ALA A 94 20.42 4.42 12.55
N ALA A 95 20.21 3.26 11.92
CA ALA A 95 20.51 3.07 10.51
C ALA A 95 19.63 3.98 9.61
N LEU A 96 18.33 4.06 9.89
CA LEU A 96 17.39 4.93 9.19
C LEU A 96 17.75 6.41 9.31
N GLU A 97 18.20 6.85 10.49
CA GLU A 97 18.69 8.22 10.67
C GLU A 97 19.94 8.49 9.83
N LYS A 98 20.88 7.54 9.79
CA LYS A 98 22.12 7.69 9.03
C LYS A 98 21.84 7.81 7.52
N VAL A 99 21.04 6.91 6.95
CA VAL A 99 20.71 6.93 5.50
C VAL A 99 19.87 8.15 5.11
N LYS A 100 19.14 8.75 6.05
CA LYS A 100 18.45 10.02 5.83
C LYS A 100 19.44 11.19 5.83
N LYS A 101 20.36 11.23 6.79
CA LYS A 101 21.37 12.29 6.93
C LYS A 101 22.38 12.31 5.78
N ASP A 102 22.76 11.14 5.25
CA ASP A 102 23.75 11.04 4.17
C ASP A 102 23.15 11.14 2.75
N GLY A 103 21.84 11.33 2.63
CA GLY A 103 21.14 11.51 1.35
C GLY A 103 20.81 10.20 0.60
N THR A 104 21.24 9.04 1.10
CA THR A 104 20.92 7.73 0.50
C THR A 104 19.41 7.52 0.40
N TYR A 105 18.67 7.89 1.45
CA TYR A 105 17.20 7.83 1.44
C TYR A 105 16.60 8.64 0.29
N GLN A 106 17.10 9.86 0.08
CA GLN A 106 16.60 10.73 -0.99
C GLN A 106 16.90 10.15 -2.37
N THR A 107 18.09 9.58 -2.57
CA THR A 107 18.46 8.89 -3.81
C THR A 107 17.51 7.72 -4.11
N ILE A 108 17.21 6.89 -3.10
CA ILE A 108 16.27 5.77 -3.23
C ILE A 108 14.85 6.28 -3.51
N TYR A 109 14.40 7.29 -2.77
CA TYR A 109 13.07 7.89 -2.97
C TYR A 109 12.92 8.41 -4.40
N ASN A 110 13.92 9.14 -4.89
CA ASN A 110 13.91 9.69 -6.23
C ASN A 110 13.82 8.59 -7.29
N LYS A 111 14.59 7.52 -7.16
CA LYS A 111 14.58 6.40 -8.11
C LYS A 111 13.20 5.76 -8.26
N TRP A 112 12.45 5.61 -7.18
CA TRP A 112 11.21 4.81 -7.17
C TRP A 112 9.92 5.64 -7.20
N PHE A 113 9.95 6.88 -6.74
CA PHE A 113 8.76 7.70 -6.55
C PHE A 113 8.79 9.03 -7.31
N GLN A 114 9.83 9.34 -8.08
CA GLN A 114 9.75 10.47 -9.00
C GLN A 114 8.69 10.21 -10.08
N LYS A 115 7.77 11.16 -10.17
CA LYS A 115 7.01 11.46 -11.37
C LYS A 115 7.67 12.65 -12.05
#